data_AF-A0A1M8A9E9-F1
#
_entry.id   AF-A0A1M8A9E9-F1
#
_cell.length_a   1.000
_cell.length_b   1.000
_cell.length_c   1.000
_cell.angle_alpha   90.00
_cell.angle_beta   90.00
_cell.angle_gamma   90.00
#
_symmetry.space_group_name_H-M   'P 1'
#
loop_
_entity.id
_entity.type
_entity.pdbx_description
1 polymer ?
#
loop_
_entity_poly.entity_id
_entity_poly.type
_entity_poly.pdbx_seq_one_letter_code
_entity_poly.pdbx_strand_id
1 'polypeptide(L)'
;MWSMVQMMRVRVALSAFMAPRYTLPRHAAAMVPMTRSSSELGAPSLVQRLWHYFFGGSGPSDGLALAQVDALPLPTPAPSAPVWQWDGLLLAAPKKKVSHSRKAMRAANKGLKDRVDLVHCPGCHRPKPQHHLCEHCYGDLARSLKRSAAKVDP
;
A
#
# COMPACT_ATOMS: atom_id res chain seq x y z
N MET A 1 -35.77 33.80 -5.50
CA MET A 1 -34.38 33.33 -5.28
C MET A 1 -34.31 31.79 -5.18
N TRP A 2 -34.82 31.05 -6.17
CA TRP A 2 -34.92 29.57 -6.13
C TRP A 2 -34.65 28.94 -7.51
N SER A 3 -33.73 29.51 -8.30
CA SER A 3 -33.49 29.05 -9.69
C SER A 3 -32.02 28.76 -10.04
N MET A 4 -31.09 28.87 -9.09
CA MET A 4 -29.65 28.70 -9.38
C MET A 4 -29.13 27.30 -9.02
N VAL A 5 -29.72 26.64 -8.02
CA VAL A 5 -29.30 25.29 -7.57
C VAL A 5 -29.74 24.19 -8.54
N GLN A 6 -30.84 24.40 -9.29
CA GLN A 6 -31.38 23.42 -10.24
C GLN A 6 -30.52 23.31 -11.53
N MET A 7 -29.87 24.39 -11.97
CA MET A 7 -29.07 24.40 -13.21
C MET A 7 -27.71 23.69 -13.08
N MET A 8 -27.14 23.58 -11.88
CA MET A 8 -25.84 22.91 -11.69
C MET A 8 -25.92 21.38 -11.73
N ARG A 9 -27.09 20.78 -11.47
CA ARG A 9 -27.27 19.32 -11.52
C ARG A 9 -27.41 18.75 -12.94
N VAL A 10 -27.81 19.57 -13.91
CA VAL A 10 -27.99 19.12 -15.31
C VAL A 10 -26.67 19.13 -16.10
N ARG A 11 -25.73 20.03 -15.77
CA ARG A 11 -24.44 20.12 -16.46
C ARG A 11 -23.48 18.95 -16.16
N VAL A 12 -23.61 18.30 -15.01
CA VAL A 12 -22.75 17.16 -14.62
C VAL A 12 -23.12 15.87 -15.37
N ALA A 13 -24.36 15.75 -15.85
CA ALA A 13 -24.83 14.54 -16.55
C ALA A 13 -24.43 14.46 -18.03
N LEU A 14 -24.03 15.57 -18.66
CA LEU A 14 -23.75 15.63 -20.11
C LEU A 14 -22.27 15.55 -20.48
N SER A 15 -21.33 15.66 -19.53
CA SER A 15 -19.89 15.56 -19.84
C SER A 15 -19.34 14.13 -19.75
N ALA A 16 -20.16 13.13 -19.45
CA ALA A 16 -19.74 11.74 -19.29
C ALA A 16 -19.78 10.89 -20.58
N PHE A 17 -20.18 11.46 -21.73
CA PHE A 17 -20.48 10.68 -22.94
C PHE A 17 -19.55 10.86 -24.15
N MET A 18 -18.49 11.66 -24.07
CA MET A 18 -17.57 11.84 -25.22
C MET A 18 -16.12 11.99 -24.75
N ALA A 19 -15.40 10.88 -24.64
CA ALA A 19 -13.95 10.87 -24.79
C ALA A 19 -13.54 9.60 -25.57
N PRO A 20 -13.11 9.74 -26.84
CA PRO A 20 -12.78 8.62 -27.70
C PRO A 20 -11.41 8.06 -27.38
N ARG A 21 -11.27 6.77 -27.70
CA ARG A 21 -10.01 6.03 -27.82
C ARG A 21 -9.01 6.81 -28.68
N TYR A 22 -7.84 7.15 -28.13
CA TYR A 22 -6.63 7.33 -28.92
C TYR A 22 -5.43 6.79 -28.14
N THR A 23 -5.04 5.58 -28.51
CA THR A 23 -3.71 5.04 -28.28
C THR A 23 -2.78 5.62 -29.34
N LEU A 24 -1.76 6.38 -28.95
CA LEU A 24 -0.59 6.65 -29.79
C LEU A 24 0.67 6.30 -29.01
N PRO A 25 1.52 5.38 -29.53
CA PRO A 25 2.87 5.20 -29.03
C PRO A 25 3.77 6.25 -29.68
N ARG A 26 4.39 7.11 -28.87
CA ARG A 26 5.37 8.07 -29.36
C ARG A 26 6.76 7.57 -29.01
N HIS A 27 7.42 6.96 -29.99
CA HIS A 27 8.87 6.83 -30.00
C HIS A 27 9.49 8.24 -29.98
N ALA A 28 10.39 8.49 -29.04
CA ALA A 28 11.38 9.56 -29.15
C ALA A 28 12.65 9.10 -28.43
N ALA A 29 13.67 8.85 -29.23
CA ALA A 29 15.04 8.63 -28.80
C ALA A 29 15.57 9.89 -28.10
N ALA A 30 16.28 9.71 -26.99
CA ALA A 30 17.17 10.71 -26.43
C ALA A 30 18.40 9.99 -25.86
N MET A 31 19.40 9.86 -26.74
CA MET A 31 20.83 10.05 -26.50
C MET A 31 21.25 10.10 -25.02
N VAL A 32 21.92 9.04 -24.57
CA VAL A 32 22.73 9.07 -23.34
C VAL A 32 24.09 9.68 -23.69
N PRO A 33 24.46 10.86 -23.17
CA PRO A 33 25.84 11.30 -23.22
C PRO A 33 26.67 10.46 -22.24
N MET A 34 27.62 9.71 -22.80
CA MET A 34 28.80 9.20 -22.10
C MET A 34 29.54 10.39 -21.45
N THR A 35 29.43 10.54 -20.12
CA THR A 35 30.36 11.40 -19.39
C THR A 35 31.62 10.60 -19.09
N ARG A 36 32.54 10.77 -20.04
CA ARG A 36 33.96 10.43 -20.01
C ARG A 36 34.61 10.88 -18.70
N SER A 37 35.29 9.92 -18.09
CA SER A 37 36.36 10.12 -17.13
C SER A 37 37.37 11.16 -17.65
N SER A 38 37.48 12.28 -16.94
CA SER A 38 38.68 13.10 -16.94
C SER A 38 38.95 13.50 -15.49
N SER A 39 39.95 12.83 -14.93
CA SER A 39 40.71 13.27 -13.77
C SER A 39 41.28 14.66 -14.04
N GLU A 40 40.63 15.70 -13.51
CA GLU A 40 41.24 17.01 -13.32
C GLU A 40 41.13 17.40 -11.85
N LEU A 41 42.29 17.72 -11.26
CA LEU A 41 42.45 18.21 -9.91
C LEU A 41 41.77 19.57 -9.78
N GLY A 42 40.45 19.57 -9.57
CA GLY A 42 39.63 20.77 -9.38
C GLY A 42 38.84 20.67 -8.08
N ALA A 43 39.05 21.63 -7.17
CA ALA A 43 38.33 21.70 -5.91
C ALA A 43 36.80 21.70 -6.14
N PRO A 44 36.01 20.93 -5.35
CA PRO A 44 34.57 20.85 -5.55
C PRO A 44 33.92 22.22 -5.32
N SER A 45 33.04 22.62 -6.23
CA SER A 45 32.32 23.89 -6.16
C SER A 45 31.53 24.01 -4.85
N LEU A 46 31.38 25.23 -4.34
CA LEU A 46 30.73 25.52 -3.06
C LEU A 46 29.29 24.97 -2.99
N VAL A 47 28.61 24.91 -4.14
CA VAL A 47 27.27 24.32 -4.30
C VAL A 47 27.29 22.80 -4.15
N GLN A 48 28.30 22.11 -4.71
CA GLN A 48 28.47 20.66 -4.53
C GLN A 48 28.83 20.32 -3.08
N ARG A 49 29.70 21.10 -2.44
CA ARG A 49 30.00 20.94 -1.00
C ARG A 49 28.76 21.10 -0.13
N LEU A 50 27.95 22.14 -0.37
CA LEU A 50 26.70 22.33 0.37
C LEU A 50 25.70 21.20 0.11
N TRP A 51 25.64 20.65 -1.11
CA TRP A 51 24.77 19.51 -1.41
C TRP A 51 25.15 18.25 -0.61
N HIS A 52 26.45 17.96 -0.46
CA HIS A 52 26.92 16.83 0.35
C HIS A 52 26.66 17.00 1.85
N TYR A 53 26.74 18.24 2.38
CA TYR A 53 26.33 18.54 3.76
C TYR A 53 24.82 18.47 3.95
N PHE A 54 24.04 18.87 2.95
CA PHE A 54 22.58 18.88 3.03
C PHE A 54 21.95 17.49 2.88
N PHE A 55 22.54 16.62 2.06
CA PHE A 55 22.06 15.24 1.86
C PHE A 55 22.85 14.17 2.63
N GLY A 56 23.77 14.56 3.53
CA GLY A 56 24.37 13.64 4.48
C GLY A 56 25.16 12.50 3.83
N GLY A 57 26.16 12.84 3.02
CA GLY A 57 27.14 11.87 2.55
C GLY A 57 28.20 11.58 3.60
N SER A 58 27.97 10.62 4.50
CA SER A 58 29.07 9.91 5.16
C SER A 58 29.79 9.06 4.10
N GLY A 59 31.04 9.41 3.78
CA GLY A 59 31.90 8.61 2.91
C GLY A 59 32.17 7.21 3.48
N PRO A 60 32.64 6.26 2.65
CA PRO A 60 32.81 4.85 3.00
C PRO A 60 34.13 4.57 3.74
N SER A 61 34.24 3.36 4.31
CA SER A 61 35.36 2.76 5.08
C SER A 61 35.52 3.34 6.50
N ASP A 62 35.36 2.61 7.61
CA ASP A 62 35.84 1.26 7.93
C ASP A 62 34.92 0.49 8.89
N GLY A 63 34.91 -0.84 8.75
CA GLY A 63 34.76 -1.77 9.87
C GLY A 63 33.36 -1.99 10.44
N LEU A 64 32.52 -2.76 9.73
CA LEU A 64 31.52 -3.59 10.41
C LEU A 64 32.26 -4.67 11.20
N ALA A 65 32.71 -4.32 12.41
CA ALA A 65 33.07 -5.31 13.41
C ALA A 65 31.77 -6.02 13.83
N LEU A 66 31.63 -7.28 13.41
CA LEU A 66 30.68 -8.23 13.99
C LEU A 66 31.04 -8.41 15.47
N ALA A 67 30.47 -7.58 16.33
CA ALA A 67 30.43 -7.84 17.75
C ALA A 67 29.51 -9.06 17.95
N GLN A 68 30.09 -10.13 18.48
CA GLN A 68 29.42 -11.33 18.97
C GLN A 68 28.19 -10.95 19.79
N VAL A 69 27.04 -11.51 19.40
CA VAL A 69 25.83 -11.54 20.22
C VAL A 69 26.00 -12.60 21.29
N ASP A 70 26.82 -12.31 22.30
CA ASP A 70 26.83 -13.10 23.50
C ASP A 70 25.46 -12.98 24.16
N ALA A 71 24.76 -14.12 24.16
CA ALA A 71 23.62 -14.52 24.97
C ALA A 71 22.90 -13.38 25.71
N LEU A 72 21.78 -12.91 25.16
CA LEU A 72 20.80 -12.13 25.90
C LEU A 72 20.31 -12.98 27.09
N PRO A 73 20.56 -12.58 28.35
CA PRO A 73 19.85 -13.18 29.47
C PRO A 73 18.37 -12.84 29.32
N LEU A 74 17.55 -13.87 29.39
CA LEU A 74 16.09 -13.80 29.46
C LEU A 74 15.67 -12.71 30.48
N PRO A 75 14.87 -11.70 30.09
CA PRO A 75 14.43 -10.67 31.01
C PRO A 75 13.58 -11.31 32.11
N THR A 76 14.09 -11.28 33.33
CA THR A 76 13.32 -11.57 34.54
C THR A 76 12.20 -10.54 34.66
N PRO A 77 10.93 -10.94 34.91
CA PRO A 77 9.84 -10.00 35.08
C PRO A 77 10.02 -9.24 36.40
N ALA A 78 10.65 -8.07 36.33
CA ALA A 78 10.74 -7.16 37.47
C ALA A 78 9.33 -6.65 37.86
N PRO A 79 9.03 -6.60 39.17
CA PRO A 79 7.69 -6.37 39.68
C PRO A 79 7.24 -4.91 39.52
N SER A 80 6.01 -4.75 39.03
CA SER A 80 5.04 -3.66 39.34
C SER A 80 5.60 -2.26 39.58
N ALA A 81 6.25 -1.65 38.58
CA ALA A 81 6.34 -0.20 38.55
C ALA A 81 4.93 0.38 38.28
N PRO A 82 4.44 1.34 39.07
CA PRO A 82 3.12 1.91 38.86
C PRO A 82 3.06 2.68 37.53
N VAL A 83 1.91 2.67 36.86
CA VAL A 83 1.70 3.19 35.49
C VAL A 83 2.15 4.65 35.31
N TRP A 84 2.29 5.42 36.39
CA TRP A 84 2.75 6.81 36.38
C TRP A 84 4.27 6.97 36.24
N GLN A 85 5.07 5.92 36.43
CA GLN A 85 6.54 5.96 36.23
C GLN A 85 6.93 5.77 34.74
N TRP A 86 5.96 5.72 33.83
CA TRP A 86 6.15 5.42 32.42
C TRP A 86 6.38 6.71 31.63
N ASP A 87 7.60 7.26 31.71
CA ASP A 87 8.01 8.49 30.99
C ASP A 87 7.78 8.36 29.47
N GLY A 88 7.95 7.15 28.92
CA GLY A 88 7.76 6.89 27.49
C GLY A 88 6.32 7.07 27.01
N LEU A 89 5.30 6.82 27.84
CA LEU A 89 3.90 6.92 27.43
C LEU A 89 3.42 8.38 27.37
N LEU A 90 3.88 9.20 28.31
CA LEU A 90 3.59 10.65 28.34
C LEU A 90 4.35 11.40 27.23
N LEU A 91 5.56 10.96 26.88
CA LEU A 91 6.35 11.54 25.78
C LEU A 91 5.93 11.06 24.39
N ALA A 92 5.29 9.88 24.28
CA ALA A 92 4.83 9.34 23.00
C ALA A 92 3.57 10.03 22.42
N ALA A 93 3.00 11.01 23.12
CA ALA A 93 1.87 11.76 22.62
C ALA A 93 2.25 12.59 21.37
N PRO A 94 1.43 12.58 20.30
CA PRO A 94 1.71 13.35 19.11
C PRO A 94 1.74 14.85 19.44
N LYS A 95 2.87 15.52 19.15
CA LYS A 95 3.08 16.93 19.48
C LYS A 95 2.04 17.87 18.85
N LYS A 96 1.57 17.53 17.64
CA LYS A 96 0.63 18.34 16.84
C LYS A 96 -0.34 17.44 16.07
N LYS A 97 -1.56 17.94 15.88
CA LYS A 97 -2.56 17.30 15.02
C LYS A 97 -2.08 17.25 13.57
N VAL A 98 -2.28 16.12 12.89
CA VAL A 98 -2.00 15.99 11.46
C VAL A 98 -3.00 16.78 10.61
N SER A 99 -2.53 17.40 9.53
CA SER A 99 -3.40 18.11 8.58
C SER A 99 -4.25 17.12 7.77
N HIS A 100 -5.39 17.59 7.26
CA HIS A 100 -6.30 16.78 6.46
C HIS A 100 -5.59 16.15 5.25
N SER A 101 -4.78 16.93 4.52
CA SER A 101 -3.99 16.45 3.38
C SER A 101 -3.01 15.32 3.76
N ARG A 102 -2.21 15.50 4.83
CA ARG A 102 -1.26 14.46 5.27
C ARG A 102 -1.97 13.18 5.72
N LYS A 103 -3.15 13.30 6.33
CA LYS A 103 -3.99 12.14 6.68
C LYS A 103 -4.50 11.43 5.42
N ALA A 104 -4.99 12.18 4.43
CA ALA A 104 -5.51 11.64 3.18
C ALA A 104 -4.42 10.91 2.37
N MET A 105 -3.22 11.49 2.24
CA MET A 105 -2.11 10.84 1.53
C MET A 105 -1.70 9.52 2.18
N ARG A 106 -1.68 9.44 3.52
CA ARG A 106 -1.40 8.17 4.22
C ARG A 106 -2.52 7.14 4.03
N ALA A 107 -3.76 7.57 3.86
CA ALA A 107 -4.92 6.69 3.66
C ALA A 107 -5.04 6.19 2.21
N ALA A 108 -4.59 6.96 1.23
CA ALA A 108 -4.72 6.64 -0.19
C ALA A 108 -4.08 5.30 -0.58
N ASN A 109 -2.96 4.94 0.06
CA ASN A 109 -2.25 3.69 -0.24
C ASN A 109 -2.90 2.45 0.39
N LYS A 110 -3.99 2.62 1.16
CA LYS A 110 -4.72 1.54 1.86
C LYS A 110 -6.08 1.24 1.20
N GLY A 111 -6.13 1.24 -0.13
CA GLY A 111 -7.32 0.83 -0.87
C GLY A 111 -7.51 -0.70 -0.84
N LEU A 112 -8.76 -1.16 -0.88
CA LEU A 112 -9.03 -2.58 -1.11
C LEU A 112 -8.58 -2.94 -2.54
N LYS A 113 -7.74 -3.95 -2.67
CA LYS A 113 -7.32 -4.43 -3.99
C LYS A 113 -8.48 -5.22 -4.62
N ASP A 114 -8.83 -4.88 -5.86
CA ASP A 114 -9.83 -5.60 -6.63
C ASP A 114 -9.41 -7.06 -6.85
N ARG A 115 -10.35 -7.98 -6.67
CA ARG A 115 -10.17 -9.40 -6.97
C ARG A 115 -10.46 -9.63 -8.44
N VAL A 116 -9.47 -10.14 -9.18
CA VAL A 116 -9.61 -10.50 -10.61
C VAL A 116 -9.92 -11.99 -10.80
N ASP A 117 -9.89 -12.78 -9.73
CA ASP A 117 -9.95 -14.24 -9.76
C ASP A 117 -11.39 -14.79 -9.78
N LEU A 118 -12.33 -14.05 -10.36
CA LEU A 118 -13.74 -14.45 -10.45
C LEU A 118 -13.99 -15.18 -11.76
N VAL A 119 -14.44 -16.43 -11.66
CA VAL A 119 -14.79 -17.30 -12.79
C VAL A 119 -16.26 -17.73 -12.69
N HIS A 120 -16.87 -18.11 -13.81
CA HIS A 120 -18.23 -18.65 -13.78
C HIS A 120 -18.24 -20.11 -13.30
N CYS A 121 -19.22 -20.46 -12.46
CA CYS A 121 -19.45 -21.85 -12.07
C CYS A 121 -19.99 -22.68 -13.26
N PRO A 122 -19.48 -23.89 -13.53
CA PRO A 122 -19.97 -24.72 -14.63
C PRO A 122 -21.38 -25.29 -14.41
N GLY A 123 -21.89 -25.34 -13.17
CA GLY A 123 -23.22 -25.87 -12.86
C GLY A 123 -24.30 -24.79 -12.83
N CYS A 124 -24.10 -23.73 -12.04
CA CYS A 124 -25.11 -22.69 -11.82
C CYS A 124 -24.82 -21.35 -12.52
N HIS A 125 -23.71 -21.24 -13.26
CA HIS A 125 -23.24 -20.02 -13.96
C HIS A 125 -23.07 -18.75 -13.10
N ARG A 126 -23.19 -18.85 -11.78
CA ARG A 126 -22.91 -17.75 -10.86
C ARG A 126 -21.40 -17.50 -10.74
N PRO A 127 -20.96 -16.25 -10.49
CA PRO A 127 -19.55 -15.95 -10.26
C PRO A 127 -19.08 -16.66 -8.99
N LYS A 128 -17.95 -17.34 -9.08
CA LYS A 128 -17.24 -17.99 -7.97
C LYS A 128 -15.76 -17.62 -8.02
N PRO A 129 -15.00 -17.80 -6.95
CA PRO A 129 -13.54 -17.66 -7.02
C PRO A 129 -12.88 -18.86 -7.73
N GLN A 130 -11.77 -18.63 -8.43
CA GLN A 130 -11.13 -19.58 -9.36
C GLN A 130 -10.77 -20.95 -8.75
N HIS A 131 -10.38 -21.01 -7.48
CA HIS A 131 -9.97 -22.26 -6.79
C HIS A 131 -10.96 -22.74 -5.74
N HIS A 132 -12.13 -22.10 -5.65
CA HIS A 132 -13.13 -22.42 -4.65
C HIS A 132 -14.32 -23.15 -5.27
N LEU A 133 -14.96 -23.99 -4.46
CA LEU A 133 -16.25 -24.58 -4.81
C LEU A 133 -17.33 -23.49 -4.74
N CYS A 134 -18.34 -23.60 -5.61
CA CYS A 134 -19.44 -22.65 -5.60
C CYS A 134 -20.30 -22.86 -4.34
N GLU A 135 -20.52 -21.80 -3.56
CA GLU A 135 -21.32 -21.80 -2.33
C GLU A 135 -22.75 -22.30 -2.56
N HIS A 136 -23.35 -21.91 -3.69
CA HIS A 136 -24.71 -22.31 -4.05
C HIS A 136 -24.81 -23.80 -4.37
N CYS A 137 -23.97 -24.28 -5.30
CA CYS A 137 -23.95 -25.70 -5.66
C CYS A 137 -23.61 -26.59 -4.47
N TYR A 138 -22.64 -26.18 -3.64
CA TYR A 138 -22.29 -26.91 -2.44
C TYR A 138 -23.45 -26.97 -1.45
N GLY A 139 -24.16 -25.86 -1.24
CA GLY A 139 -25.33 -25.82 -0.37
C GLY A 139 -26.45 -26.75 -0.84
N ASP A 140 -26.72 -26.81 -2.14
CA ASP A 140 -27.75 -27.69 -2.71
C ASP A 140 -27.37 -29.17 -2.58
N LEU A 141 -26.10 -29.50 -2.87
CA LEU A 141 -25.57 -30.85 -2.70
C LEU A 141 -25.57 -31.29 -1.23
N ALA A 142 -25.15 -30.43 -0.31
CA ALA A 142 -25.18 -30.76 1.11
C ALA A 142 -26.62 -31.00 1.61
N ARG A 143 -27.58 -30.20 1.14
CA ARG A 143 -29.00 -30.39 1.46
C ARG A 143 -29.57 -31.69 0.89
N SER A 144 -29.23 -32.04 -0.35
CA SER A 144 -29.72 -33.27 -0.98
C SER A 144 -29.13 -34.51 -0.31
N LEU A 145 -27.82 -34.50 -0.03
CA LEU A 145 -27.12 -35.59 0.65
C LEU A 145 -27.66 -35.84 2.06
N LYS A 146 -27.96 -34.77 2.81
CA LYS A 146 -28.59 -34.92 4.14
C LYS A 146 -29.99 -35.54 4.06
N ARG A 147 -30.79 -35.16 3.06
CA ARG A 147 -32.13 -35.72 2.83
C ARG A 147 -32.09 -37.19 2.41
N SER A 148 -31.07 -37.58 1.62
CA SER A 148 -30.89 -38.98 1.23
C SER A 148 -30.35 -39.81 2.40
N ALA A 149 -29.42 -39.29 3.20
CA ALA A 149 -28.89 -39.98 4.38
C ALA A 149 -30.01 -40.33 5.37
N ALA A 150 -30.89 -39.37 5.69
CA ALA A 150 -32.02 -39.59 6.60
C ALA A 150 -33.06 -40.63 6.12
N LYS A 151 -33.00 -41.07 4.86
CA LYS A 151 -33.87 -42.11 4.31
C LYS A 151 -33.22 -43.49 4.26
N VAL A 152 -31.90 -43.56 4.44
CA VAL A 152 -31.09 -44.78 4.25
C VAL A 152 -30.87 -45.55 5.56
N ASP A 153 -31.32 -45.00 6.70
CA ASP A 153 -31.30 -45.69 7.99
C ASP A 153 -32.61 -46.50 8.17
N PRO A 154 -32.60 -47.85 8.07
CA PRO A 154 -33.70 -48.71 8.51
C PRO A 154 -33.77 -48.85 10.04
#